data_AF-A0A2N1L021-F1
#
_entry.id   AF-A0A2N1L021-F1
#
_cell.length_a   1.000
_cell.length_b   1.000
_cell.length_c   1.000
_cell.angle_alpha   90.00
_cell.angle_beta   90.00
_cell.angle_gamma   90.00
#
_symmetry.space_group_name_H-M   'P 1'
#
loop_
_entity.id
_entity.type
_entity.pdbx_description
1 polymer ?
#
loop_
_entity_poly.entity_id
_entity_poly.type
_entity_poly.pdbx_seq_one_letter_code
_entity_poly.pdbx_strand_id
1 'polypeptide(L)'
;MLDSNEEISVHQEFPLKLGWALKENQKFGKKGSGKRISKHIVVLPEGYFLAGNLNKSDGYTAQEMWNELTKLAEEGSLEEIDIPKVSTIQNWIARYAAQHKQNMAQQLDTLINRTNRRMILITFFFFVFHLF
;
A
#
# COMPACT_ATOMS: atom_id res chain seq x y z
N MET A 1 41.21 19.80 -48.50
CA MET A 1 40.20 20.12 -47.48
C MET A 1 39.58 18.79 -47.07
N LEU A 2 39.85 18.37 -45.83
CA LEU A 2 39.33 17.14 -45.25
C LEU A 2 37.95 17.47 -44.68
N ASP A 3 36.89 16.83 -45.18
CA ASP A 3 35.55 16.93 -44.62
C ASP A 3 35.42 15.88 -43.52
N SER A 4 35.51 16.35 -42.27
CA SER A 4 35.41 15.57 -41.05
C SER A 4 34.00 15.71 -40.50
N ASN A 5 33.09 14.83 -40.90
CA ASN A 5 31.77 14.69 -40.28
C ASN A 5 31.33 13.21 -40.30
N GLU A 6 32.15 12.34 -39.69
CA GLU A 6 31.65 11.06 -39.20
C GLU A 6 30.75 11.35 -37.99
N GLU A 7 29.45 11.48 -38.23
CA GLU A 7 28.44 11.35 -37.19
C GLU A 7 28.56 9.94 -36.60
N ILE A 8 29.19 9.86 -35.43
CA ILE A 8 29.26 8.65 -34.62
C ILE A 8 27.82 8.29 -34.24
N SER A 9 27.25 7.33 -34.98
CA SER A 9 25.96 6.73 -34.69
C SER A 9 26.04 6.01 -33.34
N VAL A 10 25.66 6.70 -32.27
CA VAL A 10 25.54 6.13 -30.93
C VAL A 10 24.25 5.31 -30.83
N HIS A 11 24.08 4.36 -31.74
CA HIS A 11 23.14 3.26 -31.58
C HIS A 11 23.94 2.06 -31.08
N GLN A 12 24.42 2.16 -29.84
CA GLN A 12 24.83 0.98 -29.11
C GLN A 12 23.59 0.12 -28.89
N GLU A 13 23.42 -0.86 -29.78
CA GLU A 13 22.31 -1.78 -29.82
C GLU A 13 22.25 -2.55 -28.50
N PHE A 14 21.37 -2.12 -27.61
CA PHE A 14 21.12 -2.82 -26.37
C PHE A 14 20.55 -4.20 -26.73
N PRO A 15 21.03 -5.30 -26.14
CA PRO A 15 20.62 -6.67 -26.52
C PRO A 15 19.16 -6.99 -26.17
N LEU A 16 18.39 -6.01 -25.70
CA LEU A 16 16.99 -6.15 -25.30
C LEU A 16 16.09 -5.44 -26.30
N LYS A 17 15.07 -6.14 -26.79
CA LYS A 17 14.07 -5.57 -27.71
C LYS A 17 13.45 -4.29 -27.13
N LEU A 18 13.27 -3.27 -27.97
CA LEU A 18 12.49 -2.07 -27.62
C LEU A 18 11.15 -2.49 -27.00
N GLY A 19 10.85 -1.96 -25.82
CA GLY A 19 9.64 -2.28 -25.08
C GLY A 19 9.78 -3.29 -23.95
N TRP A 20 10.98 -3.84 -23.69
CA TRP A 20 11.23 -4.74 -22.55
C TRP A 20 10.91 -4.11 -21.18
N ALA A 21 11.09 -2.80 -21.06
CA ALA A 21 10.85 -2.03 -19.84
C ALA A 21 9.46 -1.36 -19.79
N LEU A 22 8.62 -1.56 -20.82
CA LEU A 22 7.27 -0.98 -20.81
C LEU A 22 6.39 -1.73 -19.81
N LYS A 23 5.66 -0.97 -18.99
CA LYS A 23 4.78 -1.50 -17.94
C LYS A 23 3.73 -2.46 -18.49
N GLU A 24 3.24 -2.23 -19.70
CA GLU A 24 2.31 -3.11 -20.42
C GLU A 24 2.91 -4.48 -20.77
N ASN A 25 4.23 -4.55 -20.97
CA ASN A 25 4.96 -5.77 -21.29
C ASN A 25 5.53 -6.47 -20.05
N GLN A 26 5.32 -5.87 -18.87
CA GLN A 26 5.74 -6.44 -17.60
C GLN A 26 4.91 -7.70 -17.30
N LYS A 27 5.51 -8.87 -17.54
CA LYS A 27 4.96 -10.14 -17.08
C LYS A 27 5.13 -10.19 -15.56
N PHE A 28 4.09 -9.82 -14.82
CA PHE A 28 4.01 -10.19 -13.41
C PHE A 28 4.07 -11.72 -13.35
N GLY A 29 5.17 -12.27 -12.84
CA GLY A 29 5.25 -13.69 -12.55
C GLY A 29 4.02 -14.09 -11.76
N LYS A 30 3.41 -15.24 -12.09
CA LYS A 30 2.30 -15.80 -11.32
C LYS A 30 2.75 -15.84 -9.87
N LYS A 31 2.29 -14.88 -9.07
CA LYS A 31 2.67 -14.77 -7.66
C LYS A 31 2.27 -16.10 -7.04
N GLY A 32 3.27 -16.90 -6.67
CA GLY A 32 3.06 -18.29 -6.26
C GLY A 32 1.88 -18.36 -5.32
N SER A 33 0.98 -19.30 -5.57
CA SER A 33 -0.17 -19.60 -4.73
C SER A 33 0.27 -20.25 -3.41
N GLY A 34 1.29 -19.69 -2.76
CA GLY A 34 1.63 -20.05 -1.40
C GLY A 34 0.42 -19.80 -0.51
N LYS A 35 0.26 -20.64 0.52
CA LYS A 35 -0.84 -20.55 1.49
C LYS A 35 -0.99 -19.08 1.93
N ARG A 36 -2.12 -18.49 1.58
CA ARG A 36 -2.41 -17.10 1.95
C ARG A 36 -2.79 -17.10 3.42
N ILE A 37 -2.28 -16.12 4.17
CA ILE A 37 -2.76 -15.87 5.54
C ILE A 37 -4.27 -15.65 5.45
N SER A 38 -5.02 -16.37 6.26
CA SER A 38 -6.47 -16.29 6.23
C SER A 38 -6.93 -14.92 6.71
N LYS A 39 -8.03 -14.41 6.14
CA LYS A 39 -8.53 -13.06 6.44
C LYS A 39 -8.81 -12.88 7.93
N HIS A 40 -9.33 -13.91 8.61
CA HIS A 40 -9.65 -13.86 10.03
C HIS A 40 -8.39 -13.65 10.90
N ILE A 41 -7.24 -14.17 10.48
CA ILE A 41 -5.95 -14.00 11.15
C ILE A 41 -5.40 -12.61 10.92
N VAL A 42 -5.70 -11.96 9.79
CA VAL A 42 -5.24 -10.60 9.48
C VAL A 42 -5.98 -9.54 10.30
N VAL A 43 -7.27 -9.77 10.58
CA VAL A 43 -8.13 -8.84 11.35
C VAL A 43 -7.61 -8.66 12.79
N LEU A 44 -7.05 -9.71 13.39
CA LEU A 44 -6.52 -9.67 14.75
C LEU A 44 -5.31 -8.72 14.90
N PRO A 45 -4.18 -8.89 14.18
CA PRO A 45 -3.08 -7.95 14.07
C PRO A 45 -3.49 -6.54 13.66
N GLU A 46 -4.51 -6.40 12.81
CA GLU A 46 -5.03 -5.08 12.43
C GLU A 46 -5.63 -4.35 13.63
N GLY A 47 -6.43 -5.02 14.45
CA GLY A 47 -6.94 -4.48 15.71
C GLY A 47 -5.82 -4.04 16.66
N TYR A 48 -4.80 -4.89 16.85
CA TYR A 48 -3.65 -4.57 17.68
C TYR A 48 -2.84 -3.38 17.16
N PHE A 49 -2.65 -3.28 15.84
CA PHE A 49 -1.97 -2.15 15.22
C PHE A 49 -2.72 -0.83 15.43
N LEU A 50 -4.05 -0.85 15.27
CA LEU A 50 -4.88 0.33 15.47
C LEU A 50 -4.91 0.78 16.94
N ALA A 51 -4.96 -0.15 17.90
CA ALA A 51 -4.84 0.16 19.32
C ALA A 51 -3.51 0.85 19.64
N GLY A 52 -2.40 0.33 19.11
CA GLY A 52 -1.07 0.94 19.26
C GLY A 52 -0.92 2.34 18.64
N ASN A 53 -1.72 2.65 17.61
CA ASN A 53 -1.74 3.99 17.02
C ASN A 53 -2.51 5.01 17.87
N LEU A 54 -3.44 4.56 18.73
CA LEU A 54 -4.15 5.41 19.70
C LEU A 54 -3.27 5.72 20.91
N ASN A 55 -2.61 4.68 21.45
CA ASN A 55 -1.71 4.77 22.59
C ASN A 55 -0.42 4.02 22.31
N LYS A 56 0.72 4.71 22.38
CA LYS A 56 2.03 4.09 22.10
C LYS A 56 2.40 3.00 23.12
N SER A 57 1.84 3.06 24.33
CA SER A 57 1.98 2.03 25.37
C SER A 57 1.25 0.73 25.03
N ASP A 58 0.21 0.81 24.21
CA ASP A 58 -0.66 -0.30 23.85
C ASP A 58 -0.23 -0.90 22.49
N GLY A 59 0.94 -0.48 22.00
CA GLY A 59 1.51 -0.92 20.74
C GLY A 59 2.07 -2.32 20.85
N TYR A 60 1.41 -3.27 20.19
CA TYR A 60 1.89 -4.64 20.12
C TYR A 60 3.11 -4.75 19.21
N THR A 61 4.19 -5.31 19.75
CA THR A 61 5.30 -5.82 18.96
C THR A 61 4.87 -7.06 18.18
N ALA A 62 5.62 -7.41 17.13
CA ALA A 62 5.34 -8.62 16.37
C ALA A 62 5.42 -9.90 17.21
N GLN A 63 6.24 -9.90 18.27
CA GLN A 63 6.35 -11.02 19.19
C GLN A 63 5.10 -11.13 20.07
N GLU A 64 4.60 -10.01 20.58
CA GLU A 64 3.36 -10.00 21.37
C GLU A 64 2.15 -10.40 20.53
N MET A 65 2.04 -9.92 19.29
CA MET A 65 1.00 -10.37 18.36
C MET A 65 1.09 -11.88 18.11
N TRP A 66 2.30 -12.42 17.96
CA TRP A 66 2.48 -13.86 17.79
C TRP A 66 2.05 -14.64 19.04
N ASN A 67 2.41 -14.17 20.24
CA ASN A 67 2.01 -14.80 21.49
C ASN A 67 0.48 -14.85 21.64
N GLU A 68 -0.23 -13.77 21.30
CA GLU A 68 -1.70 -13.76 21.34
C GLU A 68 -2.33 -14.71 20.30
N LEU A 69 -1.77 -14.78 19.08
CA LEU A 69 -2.20 -15.74 18.08
C LEU A 69 -1.99 -17.19 18.52
N THR A 70 -0.88 -17.47 19.23
CA THR A 70 -0.57 -18.79 19.78
C THR A 70 -1.56 -19.16 20.89
N LYS A 71 -1.88 -18.25 21.82
CA LYS A 71 -2.90 -18.50 22.85
C LYS A 71 -4.26 -18.83 22.23
N LEU A 72 -4.67 -18.11 21.20
CA LEU A 72 -5.92 -18.39 20.49
C LEU A 72 -5.93 -19.77 19.82
N ALA A 73 -4.77 -20.25 19.38
CA ALA A 73 -4.64 -21.61 18.85
C ALA A 73 -4.68 -22.68 19.95
N GLU A 74 -4.07 -22.41 21.12
CA GLU A 74 -4.18 -23.27 22.30
C GLU A 74 -5.62 -23.39 22.80
N GLU A 75 -6.39 -22.30 22.73
CA GLU A 75 -7.83 -22.26 23.04
C GLU A 75 -8.71 -22.93 21.96
N GLY A 76 -8.12 -23.40 20.85
CA GLY A 76 -8.81 -24.05 19.75
C GLY A 76 -9.60 -23.09 18.84
N SER A 77 -9.43 -21.78 19.00
CA SER A 77 -10.05 -20.76 18.14
C SER A 77 -9.34 -20.61 16.79
N LEU A 78 -8.07 -21.03 16.72
CA LEU A 78 -7.24 -21.02 15.51
C LEU A 78 -6.52 -22.37 15.33
N GLU A 79 -6.24 -22.74 14.09
CA GLU A 79 -5.35 -23.88 13.82
C GLU A 79 -3.89 -23.45 13.93
N GLU A 80 -3.02 -24.31 14.48
CA GLU A 80 -1.59 -24.00 14.62
C GLU A 80 -0.91 -23.76 13.25
N ILE A 81 -1.36 -24.48 12.21
CA ILE A 81 -0.88 -24.34 10.83
C ILE A 81 -1.20 -22.97 10.21
N ASP A 82 -2.11 -22.24 10.84
CA ASP A 82 -2.59 -20.94 10.40
C ASP A 82 -1.80 -19.81 11.07
N ILE A 83 -1.04 -20.09 12.14
CA ILE A 83 -0.19 -19.09 12.81
C ILE A 83 0.98 -18.71 11.91
N PRO A 84 1.08 -17.44 11.48
CA PRO A 84 2.21 -16.97 10.70
C PRO A 84 3.47 -16.85 11.57
N LYS A 85 4.64 -17.03 10.96
CA LYS A 85 5.91 -16.79 11.64
C LYS A 85 6.03 -15.31 12.07
N VAL A 86 6.73 -15.04 13.16
CA VAL A 86 7.01 -13.68 13.66
C VAL A 86 7.57 -12.76 12.57
N SER A 87 8.50 -13.25 11.74
CA SER A 87 9.06 -12.48 10.62
C SER A 87 8.03 -12.11 9.54
N THR A 88 7.01 -12.95 9.37
CA THR A 88 5.90 -12.68 8.45
C THR A 88 5.00 -11.59 9.03
N ILE A 89 4.74 -11.62 10.33
CA ILE A 89 4.00 -10.57 11.06
C ILE A 89 4.75 -9.24 10.97
N GLN A 90 6.07 -9.22 11.22
CA GLN A 90 6.89 -8.00 11.09
C GLN A 90 6.80 -7.40 9.68
N ASN A 91 6.99 -8.22 8.65
CA ASN A 91 6.90 -7.79 7.26
C ASN A 91 5.49 -7.27 6.91
N TRP A 92 4.45 -7.90 7.45
CA TRP A 92 3.08 -7.46 7.28
C TRP A 92 2.84 -6.11 7.96
N ILE A 93 3.27 -5.92 9.21
CA ILE A 93 3.16 -4.64 9.94
C ILE A 93 3.83 -3.51 9.16
N ALA A 94 5.06 -3.73 8.66
CA ALA A 94 5.79 -2.71 7.90
C ALA A 94 5.04 -2.30 6.62
N ARG A 95 4.50 -3.27 5.88
CA ARG A 95 3.69 -3.01 4.67
C ARG A 95 2.38 -2.32 5.01
N TYR A 96 1.68 -2.80 6.03
CA TYR A 96 0.40 -2.26 6.47
C TYR A 96 0.55 -0.81 6.92
N ALA A 97 1.56 -0.49 7.74
CA ALA A 97 1.84 0.87 8.19
C ALA A 97 2.12 1.83 7.03
N ALA A 98 2.90 1.39 6.03
CA ALA A 98 3.18 2.19 4.84
C ALA A 98 1.89 2.45 4.02
N GLN A 99 1.10 1.41 3.79
CA GLN A 99 -0.16 1.53 3.05
C GLN A 99 -1.20 2.36 3.79
N HIS A 100 -1.29 2.21 5.11
CA HIS A 100 -2.18 2.99 5.97
C HIS A 100 -1.88 4.49 5.88
N LYS A 101 -0.59 4.88 5.94
CA LYS A 101 -0.17 6.29 5.75
C LYS A 101 -0.58 6.83 4.37
N GLN A 102 -0.37 6.04 3.31
CA GLN A 102 -0.77 6.43 1.96
C GLN A 102 -2.29 6.59 1.83
N ASN A 103 -3.07 5.66 2.39
CA ASN A 103 -4.52 5.72 2.38
C ASN A 103 -5.04 6.96 3.12
N MET A 104 -4.48 7.30 4.29
CA MET A 104 -4.85 8.51 5.01
C MET A 104 -4.54 9.78 4.21
N ALA A 105 -3.36 9.84 3.58
CA ALA A 105 -3.00 10.99 2.73
C ALA A 105 -3.99 11.16 1.56
N GLN A 106 -4.31 10.07 0.85
CA GLN A 106 -5.30 10.09 -0.23
C GLN A 106 -6.70 10.50 0.25
N GLN A 107 -7.13 10.00 1.41
CA GLN A 107 -8.41 10.38 1.99
C GLN A 107 -8.44 11.88 2.30
N LEU A 108 -7.39 12.43 2.91
CA LEU A 108 -7.26 13.87 3.16
C LEU A 108 -7.32 14.69 1.87
N ASP A 109 -6.56 14.30 0.84
CA ASP A 109 -6.58 14.96 -0.47
C ASP A 109 -8.00 14.96 -1.07
N THR A 110 -8.73 13.84 -0.97
CA THR A 110 -10.11 13.77 -1.48
C THR A 110 -11.08 14.64 -0.69
N LEU A 111 -10.85 14.82 0.61
CA LEU A 111 -11.69 15.66 1.47
C LEU A 111 -11.45 17.13 1.16
N ILE A 112 -10.19 17.56 1.07
CA ILE A 112 -9.79 18.92 0.70
C ILE A 112 -10.37 19.28 -0.67
N ASN A 113 -10.20 18.41 -1.67
CA ASN A 113 -10.75 18.62 -3.01
C ASN A 113 -12.29 18.70 -3.02
N ARG A 114 -12.98 17.87 -2.22
CA ARG A 114 -14.44 17.95 -2.06
C ARG A 114 -14.88 19.25 -1.41
N THR A 115 -14.19 19.70 -0.37
CA THR A 115 -14.47 20.97 0.32
C THR A 115 -14.25 22.16 -0.61
N ASN A 116 -13.14 22.18 -1.36
CA ASN A 116 -12.86 23.23 -2.33
C ASN A 116 -13.93 23.29 -3.44
N ARG A 117 -14.35 22.13 -3.98
CA ARG A 117 -15.44 22.09 -4.96
C ARG A 117 -16.78 22.57 -4.39
N ARG A 118 -17.11 22.20 -3.14
CA ARG A 118 -18.34 22.67 -2.48
C ARG A 118 -18.32 24.17 -2.22
N MET A 119 -17.18 24.71 -1.77
CA MET A 119 -17.00 26.15 -1.57
C MET A 119 -17.23 26.93 -2.87
N ILE A 120 -16.66 26.47 -3.99
CA ILE A 120 -16.84 27.08 -5.32
C ILE A 120 -18.30 26.98 -5.79
N LEU A 121 -18.96 25.84 -5.58
CA LEU A 121 -20.37 25.68 -5.96
C LEU A 121 -21.30 26.57 -5.13
N ILE A 122 -21.04 26.73 -3.82
CA ILE A 122 -21.83 27.59 -2.93
C ILE A 122 -21.67 29.07 -3.33
N THR A 123 -20.44 29.52 -3.61
CA THR A 123 -20.24 30.91 -4.07
C THR A 123 -20.88 31.16 -5.43
N PHE A 124 -20.82 30.20 -6.36
CA PHE A 124 -21.55 30.28 -7.64
C PHE A 124 -23.07 30.36 -7.43
N PHE A 125 -23.63 29.57 -6.51
CA PHE A 125 -25.07 29.57 -6.23
C PHE A 125 -25.53 30.88 -5.57
N PHE A 126 -24.75 31.43 -4.64
CA PHE A 126 -25.01 32.76 -4.05
C PHE A 126 -24.92 33.89 -5.08
N PHE A 127 -23.99 33.79 -6.03
CA PHE A 127 -23.82 34.80 -7.08
C PHE A 127 -24.93 34.73 -8.14
N VAL A 128 -25.40 33.53 -8.50
CA VAL A 128 -26.49 33.34 -9.47
C VAL A 128 -27.86 33.70 -8.86
N PHE A 129 -28.08 33.47 -7.57
CA PHE A 129 -29.35 33.74 -6.89
C PHE A 129 -29.52 35.21 -6.47
N HIS A 130 -28.44 36.00 -6.39
CA HIS A 130 -28.52 37.44 -6.08
C HIS A 130 -28.67 38.32 -7.33
N LEU A 131 -28.64 37.73 -8.53
CA LEU A 131 -28.80 38.42 -9.81
C LEU A 131 -30.20 38.28 -10.43
N PHE A 132 -31.15 37.66 -9.72
CA PHE A 132 -32.57 37.52 -10.10
C PHE A 132 -33.45 37.88 -8.90
#